data_AF-A0A259ML97-F1
#
_entry.id   AF-A0A259ML97-F1
#
_cell.length_a   1.000
_cell.length_b   1.000
_cell.length_c   1.000
_cell.angle_alpha   90.00
_cell.angle_beta   90.00
_cell.angle_gamma   90.00
#
_symmetry.space_group_name_H-M   'P 1'
#
loop_
_entity.id
_entity.type
_entity.pdbx_description
1 polymer ?
#
loop_
_entity_poly.entity_id
_entity_poly.type
_entity_poly.pdbx_seq_one_letter_code
_entity_poly.pdbx_strand_id
1 'polypeptide(L)'
;MNDSTTLEDISPYLVLGQADDGGQPIVETARDLHDLIVTFSPHGHYSVRTVEDECGPAIHCAFERKIDADRLAAAVGAIEIARYESYRSERAFFLDEKVSRTIRRALERRRNAGN
;
A
#
# COMPACT_ATOMS: atom_id res chain seq x y z
N MET A 1 -3.97 4.19 32.50
CA MET A 1 -4.22 4.98 31.28
C MET A 1 -3.65 4.17 30.15
N ASN A 2 -4.52 3.48 29.40
CA ASN A 2 -4.10 2.66 28.27
C ASN A 2 -3.76 3.62 27.12
N ASP A 3 -2.46 3.79 26.86
CA ASP A 3 -1.95 4.39 25.64
C ASP A 3 -2.24 3.40 24.49
N SER A 4 -3.51 3.34 24.10
CA SER A 4 -3.94 2.60 22.91
C SER A 4 -3.62 3.48 21.71
N THR A 5 -2.33 3.73 21.46
CA THR A 5 -1.86 4.37 20.24
C THR A 5 -2.31 3.47 19.09
N THR A 6 -3.42 3.82 18.44
CA THR A 6 -3.93 3.03 17.31
C THR A 6 -2.99 3.22 16.13
N LEU A 7 -2.99 2.27 15.19
CA LEU A 7 -2.14 2.33 14.01
C LEU A 7 -2.38 3.62 13.19
N GLU A 8 -3.59 4.19 13.30
CA GLU A 8 -4.02 5.46 12.72
C GLU A 8 -3.30 6.67 13.32
N ASP A 9 -2.96 6.62 14.62
CA ASP A 9 -2.28 7.71 15.33
C ASP A 9 -0.78 7.76 14.99
N ILE A 10 -0.17 6.58 14.78
CA ILE A 10 1.25 6.43 14.41
C ILE A 10 1.45 6.56 12.89
N SER A 11 0.50 6.10 12.09
CA SER A 11 0.60 6.03 10.63
C SER A 11 -0.69 6.54 9.97
N PRO A 12 -0.89 7.87 9.93
CA PRO A 12 -2.14 8.48 9.51
C PRO A 12 -2.36 8.48 7.99
N TYR A 13 -1.40 7.98 7.20
CA TYR A 13 -1.47 7.91 5.75
C TYR A 13 -1.62 6.47 5.28
N LEU A 14 -2.79 6.12 4.76
CA LEU A 14 -3.11 4.77 4.32
C LEU A 14 -3.19 4.68 2.80
N VAL A 15 -2.56 3.64 2.24
CA VAL A 15 -2.73 3.22 0.86
C VAL A 15 -3.38 1.83 0.86
N LEU A 16 -4.60 1.75 0.30
CA LEU A 16 -5.43 0.56 0.26
C LEU A 16 -5.35 -0.11 -1.12
N GLY A 17 -4.94 -1.37 -1.17
CA GLY A 17 -5.02 -2.20 -2.37
C GLY A 17 -6.19 -3.18 -2.26
N GLN A 18 -7.30 -2.92 -2.94
CA GLN A 18 -8.44 -3.83 -2.93
C GLN A 18 -8.24 -4.95 -3.96
N ALA A 19 -8.30 -6.22 -3.53
CA ALA A 19 -8.26 -7.32 -4.48
C ALA A 19 -9.59 -7.43 -5.22
N ASP A 20 -9.55 -7.51 -6.55
CA ASP A 20 -10.71 -7.95 -7.31
C ASP A 20 -10.86 -9.47 -7.14
N ASP A 21 -12.10 -9.95 -7.08
CA ASP A 21 -12.51 -11.35 -6.76
C ASP A 21 -11.86 -12.42 -7.68
N GLY A 22 -11.13 -12.00 -8.72
CA GLY A 22 -10.41 -12.82 -9.70
C GLY A 22 -9.18 -13.60 -9.21
N GLY A 23 -8.99 -13.79 -7.90
CA GLY A 23 -8.02 -14.76 -7.36
C GLY A 23 -6.54 -14.42 -7.55
N GLN A 24 -6.17 -13.13 -7.72
CA GLN A 24 -4.77 -12.73 -7.59
C GLN A 24 -4.30 -13.06 -6.16
N PRO A 25 -3.12 -13.67 -5.97
CA PRO A 25 -2.62 -14.04 -4.66
C PRO A 25 -2.27 -12.79 -3.86
N ILE A 26 -3.22 -12.32 -3.04
CA ILE A 26 -3.09 -11.11 -2.22
C ILE A 26 -1.83 -11.10 -1.35
N VAL A 27 -1.40 -12.29 -0.90
CA VAL A 27 -0.17 -12.48 -0.13
C VAL A 27 1.08 -12.20 -0.97
N GLU A 28 1.10 -12.61 -2.24
CA GLU A 28 2.22 -12.32 -3.16
C GLU A 28 2.24 -10.84 -3.50
N THR A 29 1.08 -10.24 -3.77
CA THR A 29 0.98 -8.80 -3.99
C THR A 29 1.41 -7.99 -2.76
N ALA A 30 1.06 -8.42 -1.56
CA ALA A 30 1.52 -7.77 -0.32
C ALA A 30 3.04 -7.84 -0.16
N ARG A 31 3.66 -8.96 -0.57
CA ARG A 31 5.13 -9.09 -0.62
C ARG A 31 5.73 -8.16 -1.67
N ASP A 32 5.19 -8.14 -2.88
CA ASP A 32 5.67 -7.25 -3.95
C ASP A 32 5.56 -5.77 -3.55
N LEU A 33 4.47 -5.40 -2.87
CA LEU A 33 4.28 -4.05 -2.30
C LEU A 33 5.30 -3.76 -1.20
N HIS A 34 5.56 -4.71 -0.31
CA HIS A 34 6.59 -4.57 0.71
C HIS A 34 7.98 -4.35 0.09
N ASP A 35 8.39 -5.21 -0.85
CA ASP A 35 9.66 -5.06 -1.58
C ASP A 35 9.73 -3.71 -2.31
N LEU A 36 8.65 -3.30 -2.97
CA LEU A 36 8.56 -2.01 -3.64
C LEU A 36 8.74 -0.85 -2.66
N ILE A 37 8.11 -0.89 -1.48
CA ILE A 37 8.26 0.12 -0.43
C ILE A 37 9.72 0.18 0.06
N VAL A 38 10.35 -0.98 0.29
CA VAL A 38 11.76 -1.06 0.69
C VAL A 38 12.66 -0.38 -0.35
N THR A 39 12.37 -0.52 -1.64
CA THR A 39 13.13 0.16 -2.70
C THR A 39 13.01 1.69 -2.70
N PHE A 40 11.98 2.25 -2.06
CA PHE A 40 11.80 3.70 -1.95
C PHE A 40 12.56 4.33 -0.78
N SER A 41 13.14 3.51 0.11
CA SER A 41 13.76 3.95 1.36
C SER A 41 12.83 4.91 2.13
N PRO A 42 11.74 4.39 2.73
CA PRO A 42 10.74 5.22 3.38
C PRO A 42 11.37 6.07 4.49
N HIS A 43 10.94 7.31 4.62
CA HIS A 43 11.50 8.25 5.58
C HIS A 43 11.02 7.98 7.00
N GLY A 44 9.83 7.39 7.16
CA GLY A 44 9.24 7.05 8.46
C GLY A 44 8.87 5.58 8.59
N HIS A 45 8.19 5.25 9.69
CA HIS A 45 7.66 3.90 9.88
C HIS A 45 6.57 3.59 8.84
N TYR A 46 6.52 2.33 8.43
CA TYR A 46 5.48 1.81 7.55
C TYR A 46 5.05 0.41 8.01
N SER A 47 3.82 0.02 7.65
CA SER A 47 3.30 -1.31 7.89
C SER A 47 2.51 -1.77 6.67
N VAL A 48 2.74 -3.02 6.25
CA VAL A 48 1.97 -3.68 5.18
C VAL A 48 1.26 -4.87 5.80
N ARG A 49 -0.06 -4.93 5.68
CA ARG A 49 -0.87 -6.04 6.18
C ARG A 49 -1.95 -6.41 5.18
N THR A 50 -2.19 -7.70 5.03
CA THR A 50 -3.39 -8.20 4.37
C THR A 50 -4.53 -8.20 5.40
N VAL A 51 -5.66 -7.65 5.04
CA VAL A 51 -6.89 -7.66 5.83
C VAL A 51 -8.02 -8.23 4.99
N GLU A 52 -9.07 -8.69 5.64
CA GLU A 52 -10.33 -9.03 4.99
C GLU A 52 -11.36 -8.02 5.48
N ASP A 53 -11.94 -7.27 4.55
CA ASP A 53 -12.91 -6.21 4.84
C ASP A 53 -14.28 -6.55 4.21
N GLU A 54 -15.30 -5.72 4.41
CA GLU A 54 -16.66 -5.97 3.90
C GLU A 54 -16.72 -6.06 2.37
N CYS A 55 -15.74 -5.46 1.70
CA CYS A 55 -15.58 -5.52 0.24
C CYS A 55 -14.66 -6.65 -0.25
N GLY A 56 -14.19 -7.53 0.64
CA GLY A 56 -13.31 -8.65 0.31
C GLY A 56 -11.86 -8.47 0.81
N PRO A 57 -10.93 -9.30 0.34
CA PRO A 57 -9.54 -9.26 0.80
C PRO A 57 -8.82 -8.01 0.28
N ALA A 58 -8.21 -7.25 1.20
CA ALA A 58 -7.54 -5.98 0.93
C ALA A 58 -6.12 -5.94 1.51
N ILE A 59 -5.28 -5.06 0.99
CA ILE A 59 -3.93 -4.80 1.49
C ILE A 59 -3.89 -3.38 2.05
N HIS A 60 -3.57 -3.27 3.34
CA HIS A 60 -3.38 -2.01 4.04
C HIS A 60 -1.90 -1.69 4.11
N CYS A 61 -1.47 -0.63 3.41
CA CYS A 61 -0.15 -0.05 3.51
C CYS A 61 -0.22 1.27 4.28
N ALA A 62 0.08 1.24 5.58
CA ALA A 62 0.06 2.42 6.45
C ALA A 62 1.46 3.04 6.54
N PHE A 63 1.52 4.38 6.53
CA PHE A 63 2.75 5.16 6.61
C PHE A 63 2.65 6.27 7.65
N GLU A 64 3.76 6.50 8.35
CA GLU A 64 3.93 7.66 9.24
C GLU A 64 3.96 8.98 8.44
N ARG A 65 4.55 8.96 7.24
CA ARG A 65 4.80 10.16 6.43
C ARG A 65 4.01 10.15 5.13
N LYS A 66 3.35 11.28 4.84
CA LYS A 66 2.58 11.50 3.60
C LYS A 66 3.41 11.22 2.36
N ILE A 67 4.67 11.66 2.34
CA ILE A 67 5.53 11.53 1.18
C ILE A 67 5.78 10.06 0.79
N ASP A 68 5.81 9.14 1.77
CA ASP A 68 6.03 7.72 1.52
C ASP A 68 4.77 7.06 0.97
N ALA A 69 3.61 7.39 1.56
CA ALA A 69 2.31 7.01 1.00
C ALA A 69 2.13 7.58 -0.43
N ASP A 70 2.59 8.81 -0.67
CA ASP A 70 2.46 9.47 -1.96
C ASP A 70 3.31 8.78 -3.04
N ARG A 71 4.52 8.36 -2.67
CA ARG A 71 5.41 7.58 -3.55
C ARG A 71 4.82 6.23 -3.91
N LEU A 72 4.30 5.49 -2.91
CA LEU A 72 3.67 4.20 -3.17
C LEU A 72 2.45 4.38 -4.08
N ALA A 73 1.57 5.31 -3.74
CA ALA A 73 0.38 5.60 -4.52
C ALA A 73 0.72 5.96 -5.98
N ALA A 74 1.72 6.80 -6.21
CA ALA A 74 2.18 7.12 -7.56
C ALA A 74 2.74 5.89 -8.30
N ALA A 75 3.43 4.99 -7.60
CA ALA A 75 4.01 3.79 -8.20
C ALA A 75 2.97 2.74 -8.59
N VAL A 76 1.92 2.57 -7.79
CA VAL A 76 0.83 1.60 -8.04
C VAL A 76 -0.35 2.21 -8.80
N GLY A 77 -0.33 3.53 -9.03
CA GLY A 77 -1.41 4.26 -9.67
C GLY A 77 -2.66 4.41 -8.78
N ALA A 78 -2.47 4.47 -7.46
CA ALA A 78 -3.56 4.70 -6.54
C ALA A 78 -4.14 6.10 -6.70
N ILE A 79 -5.47 6.15 -6.67
CA ILE A 79 -6.25 7.38 -6.72
C ILE A 79 -6.65 7.75 -5.29
N GLU A 80 -6.75 9.05 -5.00
CA GLU A 80 -7.25 9.52 -3.72
C GLU A 80 -8.73 9.12 -3.59
N ILE A 81 -9.06 8.34 -2.56
CA ILE A 81 -10.44 7.91 -2.29
C ILE A 81 -10.76 8.34 -0.86
N ALA A 82 -11.70 9.29 -0.73
CA ALA A 82 -12.05 9.92 0.54
C ALA A 82 -12.96 9.06 1.44
N ARG A 83 -12.69 7.76 1.64
CA ARG A 83 -13.72 6.80 2.12
C ARG A 83 -13.46 5.99 3.40
N TYR A 84 -12.54 6.35 4.29
CA TYR A 84 -12.63 6.00 5.71
C TYR A 84 -12.47 7.23 6.61
N GLU A 85 -13.42 7.41 7.53
CA GLU A 85 -13.50 8.58 8.40
C GLU A 85 -12.35 8.70 9.44
N SER A 86 -11.50 7.68 9.57
CA SER A 86 -10.46 7.62 10.62
C SER A 86 -9.04 7.99 10.17
N TYR A 87 -8.71 7.98 8.88
CA TYR A 87 -7.36 8.29 8.39
C TYR A 87 -7.28 9.71 7.80
N ARG A 88 -6.15 10.42 7.98
CA ARG A 88 -6.00 11.82 7.54
C ARG A 88 -5.84 11.98 6.02
N SER A 89 -5.33 10.96 5.33
CA SER A 89 -5.34 10.91 3.86
C SER A 89 -5.30 9.46 3.42
N GLU A 90 -6.17 9.14 2.47
CA GLU A 90 -6.36 7.78 2.00
C GLU A 90 -6.33 7.70 0.49
N ARG A 91 -5.59 6.70 0.00
CA ARG A 91 -5.48 6.43 -1.42
C ARG A 91 -5.81 4.98 -1.64
N ALA A 92 -6.72 4.69 -2.56
CA ALA A 92 -7.04 3.32 -2.89
C ALA A 92 -6.70 3.01 -4.34
N PHE A 93 -6.40 1.75 -4.58
CA PHE A 93 -6.24 1.19 -5.91
C PHE A 93 -6.86 -0.19 -5.96
N PHE A 94 -7.34 -0.56 -7.14
CA PHE A 94 -7.81 -1.92 -7.41
C PHE A 94 -6.65 -2.76 -7.93
N LEU A 95 -6.49 -3.95 -7.36
CA LEU A 95 -5.53 -4.94 -7.81
C LEU A 95 -6.06 -5.62 -9.08
N ASP A 96 -5.87 -4.93 -10.20
CA ASP A 96 -6.14 -5.46 -11.53
C ASP A 96 -4.83 -5.91 -12.21
N GLU A 97 -4.92 -6.74 -13.25
CA GLU A 97 -3.78 -7.20 -14.07
C GLU A 97 -2.89 -6.03 -14.53
N LYS A 98 -3.47 -4.84 -14.77
CA LYS A 98 -2.71 -3.63 -15.10
C LYS A 98 -1.83 -3.12 -13.95
N VAL A 99 -2.34 -3.13 -12.72
CA VAL A 99 -1.58 -2.70 -11.54
C VAL A 99 -0.50 -3.72 -11.21
N SER A 100 -0.83 -5.02 -11.21
CA SER A 100 0.16 -6.09 -11.00
C SER A 100 1.31 -6.01 -12.00
N ARG A 101 1.03 -5.71 -13.27
CA ARG A 101 2.07 -5.46 -14.28
C ARG A 101 2.89 -4.20 -14.01
N THR A 102 2.28 -3.15 -13.47
CA THR A 102 2.98 -1.90 -13.14
C THR A 102 3.93 -2.10 -11.96
N ILE A 103 3.48 -2.79 -10.90
CA ILE A 103 4.31 -3.15 -9.74
C ILE A 103 5.51 -3.99 -10.21
N ARG A 104 5.25 -5.05 -10.99
CA ARG A 104 6.29 -5.92 -11.52
C ARG A 104 7.31 -5.18 -12.38
N ARG A 105 6.86 -4.31 -13.29
CA ARG A 105 7.76 -3.48 -14.12
C ARG A 105 8.55 -2.46 -13.31
N ALA A 106 7.99 -1.93 -12.22
CA ALA A 106 8.69 -1.02 -11.33
C ALA A 106 9.81 -1.75 -10.58
N LEU A 107 9.53 -2.96 -10.09
CA LEU A 107 10.51 -3.85 -9.47
C LEU A 107 11.62 -4.24 -10.46
N GLU A 108 11.28 -4.65 -11.68
CA GLU A 108 12.27 -5.03 -12.71
C GLU A 108 13.19 -3.86 -13.11
N ARG A 109 12.62 -2.66 -13.31
CA ARG A 109 13.40 -1.46 -13.64
C ARG A 109 14.37 -1.08 -12.52
N ARG A 110 13.96 -1.24 -11.26
CA ARG A 110 14.80 -0.94 -10.09
C ARG A 110 15.86 -2.01 -9.85
N ARG A 111 15.54 -3.28 -10.06
CA ARG A 111 16.50 -4.39 -9.98
C ARG A 111 17.60 -4.29 -11.02
N ASN A 112 17.28 -3.84 -12.23
CA ASN A 112 18.27 -3.60 -13.28
C ASN A 112 19.05 -2.29 -13.14
N ALA A 113 18.54 -1.31 -12.41
CA ALA A 113 19.25 -0.05 -12.13
C ALA A 113 20.26 -0.16 -10.98
N GLY A 114 20.33 -1.32 -10.31
CA GLY A 114 21.25 -1.59 -9.21
C GLY A 114 22.47 -2.45 -9.59
N ASN A 115 22.80 -2.59 -10.88
CA ASN A 115 23.98 -3.34 -11.35
C ASN A 115 24.95 -2.47 -12.15
#